data_AF-A0A2V8FWF5-F1
#
_entry.id   AF-A0A2V8FWF5-F1
#
_cell.length_a   1.000
_cell.length_b   1.000
_cell.length_c   1.000
_cell.angle_alpha   90.00
_cell.angle_beta   90.00
_cell.angle_gamma   90.00
#
_symmetry.space_group_name_H-M   'P 1'
#
loop_
_entity.id
_entity.type
_entity.pdbx_description
1 polymer ?
#
loop_
_entity_poly.entity_id
_entity_poly.type
_entity_poly.pdbx_seq_one_letter_code
_entity_poly.pdbx_strand_id
1 'polypeptide(L)'
;RIAANELLALYRLGRYDDVIARAERAPEGARPHFWAGCAAFAKANAEQKSDARLGWLGRAEDELHRAVEAAPDDWDAKYDYELAARLAAELRKQPKNPPKQMMQLLRPDARPGAKPARRVG
;
A
#
# COMPACT_ATOMS: atom_id res chain seq x y z
N ARG A 1 -13.71 4.10 18.46
CA ARG A 1 -14.85 3.62 17.63
C ARG A 1 -15.28 4.66 16.58
N ILE A 2 -15.68 5.88 16.94
CA ILE A 2 -16.10 6.91 15.94
C ILE A 2 -14.98 7.21 14.93
N ALA A 3 -13.77 7.50 15.40
CA ALA A 3 -12.62 7.80 14.52
C ALA A 3 -12.27 6.65 13.56
N ALA A 4 -12.40 5.39 14.00
CA ALA A 4 -12.13 4.22 13.17
C ALA A 4 -13.16 4.11 12.02
N ASN A 5 -14.45 4.31 12.34
CA ASN A 5 -15.52 4.28 11.35
C ASN A 5 -15.38 5.43 10.35
N GLU A 6 -14.96 6.61 10.82
CA GLU A 6 -14.73 7.78 9.98
C GLU A 6 -13.59 7.54 8.98
N LEU A 7 -12.43 7.03 9.44
CA LEU A 7 -11.31 6.67 8.57
C LEU A 7 -11.71 5.64 7.51
N LEU A 8 -12.43 4.59 7.92
CA LEU A 8 -12.95 3.57 7.01
C LEU A 8 -13.90 4.18 5.96
N ALA A 9 -14.82 5.06 6.37
CA ALA A 9 -15.77 5.70 5.47
C ALA A 9 -15.07 6.59 4.45
N LEU A 10 -14.14 7.44 4.89
CA LEU A 10 -13.34 8.29 4.01
C LEU A 10 -12.54 7.44 3.00
N TYR A 11 -11.93 6.35 3.47
CA TYR A 11 -11.19 5.44 2.60
C TYR A 11 -12.07 4.80 1.53
N ARG A 12 -13.25 4.29 1.90
CA ARG A 12 -14.20 3.69 0.96
C ARG A 12 -14.77 4.67 -0.06
N LEU A 13 -14.86 5.96 0.30
CA LEU A 13 -15.27 7.03 -0.60
C LEU A 13 -14.13 7.51 -1.53
N GLY A 14 -12.93 6.93 -1.43
CA GLY A 14 -11.76 7.36 -2.20
C GLY A 14 -11.18 8.71 -1.76
N ARG A 15 -11.59 9.22 -0.59
CA ARG A 15 -11.15 10.51 -0.03
C ARG A 15 -9.81 10.36 0.69
N TYR A 16 -8.78 9.92 -0.04
CA TYR A 16 -7.51 9.51 0.55
C TYR A 16 -6.75 10.65 1.24
N ASP A 17 -6.82 11.87 0.73
CA ASP A 17 -6.23 13.04 1.41
C ASP A 17 -6.90 13.32 2.76
N ASP A 18 -8.22 13.15 2.83
CA ASP A 18 -8.96 13.30 4.08
C ASP A 18 -8.65 12.16 5.06
N VAL A 19 -8.45 10.92 4.58
CA VAL A 19 -7.98 9.81 5.43
C VAL A 19 -6.65 10.16 6.08
N ILE A 20 -5.69 10.62 5.28
CA ILE A 20 -4.36 10.98 5.74
C ILE A 20 -4.43 12.11 6.78
N ALA A 21 -5.12 13.21 6.48
CA ALA A 21 -5.27 14.33 7.40
C ALA A 21 -6.01 13.94 8.68
N ARG A 22 -7.00 13.04 8.58
CA ARG A 22 -7.77 12.57 9.72
C ARG A 22 -6.98 11.60 10.60
N ALA A 23 -6.10 10.79 10.01
CA ALA A 23 -5.26 9.82 10.70
C ALA A 23 -4.24 10.49 11.62
N GLU A 24 -3.68 11.65 11.24
CA GLU A 24 -2.74 12.44 12.06
C GLU A 24 -3.28 12.81 13.45
N ARG A 25 -4.61 12.85 13.60
CA ARG A 25 -5.30 13.24 14.84
C ARG A 25 -6.13 12.11 15.44
N ALA A 26 -6.11 10.92 14.84
CA ALA A 26 -6.90 9.81 15.33
C ALA A 26 -6.18 9.09 16.48
N PRO A 27 -6.92 8.60 17.49
CA PRO A 27 -6.32 7.81 18.56
C PRO A 27 -5.84 6.46 18.02
N GLU A 28 -4.82 5.86 18.66
CA GLU A 28 -4.23 4.57 18.25
C GLU A 28 -5.27 3.44 18.07
N GLY A 29 -6.29 3.39 18.94
CA GLY A 29 -7.39 2.43 18.83
C GLY A 29 -8.25 2.58 17.55
N ALA A 30 -7.99 3.58 16.71
CA ALA A 30 -8.57 3.74 15.38
C ALA A 30 -7.68 3.22 14.25
N ARG A 31 -6.50 2.69 14.56
CA ARG A 31 -5.47 2.23 13.61
C ARG A 31 -5.08 3.31 12.59
N PRO A 32 -4.66 4.52 13.04
CA PRO A 32 -4.36 5.65 12.16
C PRO A 32 -3.29 5.32 11.11
N HIS A 33 -2.21 4.70 11.55
CA HIS A 33 -1.08 4.31 10.69
C HIS A 33 -1.50 3.32 9.60
N PHE A 34 -2.34 2.35 9.92
CA PHE A 34 -2.88 1.41 8.93
C PHE A 34 -3.67 2.17 7.84
N TRP A 35 -4.63 3.01 8.24
CA TRP A 35 -5.46 3.74 7.28
C TRP A 35 -4.67 4.77 6.45
N ALA A 36 -3.71 5.48 7.07
CA ALA A 36 -2.81 6.39 6.37
C ALA A 36 -1.96 5.65 5.33
N GLY A 37 -1.43 4.48 5.69
CA GLY A 37 -0.67 3.60 4.81
C GLY A 37 -1.49 3.11 3.61
N CYS A 38 -2.69 2.57 3.85
CA CYS A 38 -3.59 2.14 2.77
C CYS A 38 -3.97 3.31 1.84
N ALA A 39 -4.20 4.51 2.39
CA ALA A 39 -4.53 5.70 1.61
C ALA A 39 -3.34 6.17 0.76
N ALA A 40 -2.13 6.21 1.33
CA ALA A 40 -0.92 6.52 0.60
C ALA A 40 -0.66 5.52 -0.53
N PHE A 41 -0.88 4.23 -0.28
CA PHE A 41 -0.78 3.18 -1.30
C PHE A 41 -1.79 3.39 -2.44
N ALA A 42 -3.03 3.72 -2.12
CA ALA A 42 -4.05 4.02 -3.12
C ALA A 42 -3.69 5.24 -3.97
N LYS A 43 -3.12 6.30 -3.35
CA LYS A 43 -2.58 7.46 -4.08
C LYS A 43 -1.43 7.07 -5.01
N ALA A 44 -0.51 6.20 -4.56
CA ALA A 44 0.56 5.70 -5.40
C ALA A 44 0.03 4.98 -6.65
N ASN A 45 -0.98 4.12 -6.51
CA ASN A 45 -1.57 3.38 -7.63
C ASN A 45 -2.20 4.28 -8.70
N ALA A 46 -2.71 5.47 -8.32
CA ALA A 46 -3.28 6.43 -9.24
C ALA A 46 -2.25 7.40 -9.86
N GLU A 47 -1.09 7.55 -9.21
CA GLU A 47 -0.07 8.54 -9.59
C GLU A 47 0.67 8.14 -10.87
N GLN A 48 0.71 9.06 -11.83
CA GLN A 48 1.33 8.85 -13.14
C GLN A 48 2.84 9.16 -13.12
N LYS A 49 3.26 10.13 -12.30
CA LYS A 49 4.65 10.54 -12.20
C LYS A 49 5.42 9.54 -11.32
N SER A 50 6.44 8.91 -11.88
CA SER A 50 7.26 7.89 -11.19
C SER A 50 7.77 8.36 -9.83
N ASP A 51 8.38 9.55 -9.76
CA ASP A 51 9.01 10.02 -8.52
C ASP A 51 7.96 10.31 -7.43
N ALA A 52 6.83 10.91 -7.82
CA ALA A 52 5.71 11.14 -6.90
C ALA A 52 5.10 9.81 -6.43
N ARG A 53 4.98 8.83 -7.33
CA ARG A 53 4.51 7.48 -6.98
C ARG A 53 5.43 6.82 -5.97
N LEU A 54 6.75 6.90 -6.19
CA LEU A 54 7.72 6.36 -5.26
C LEU A 54 7.64 7.06 -3.89
N GLY A 55 7.42 8.37 -3.87
CA GLY A 55 7.17 9.12 -2.64
C GLY A 55 5.93 8.61 -1.89
N TRP A 56 4.83 8.36 -2.60
CA TRP A 56 3.61 7.79 -2.00
C TRP A 56 3.80 6.34 -1.52
N LEU A 57 4.53 5.51 -2.25
CA LEU A 57 4.86 4.14 -1.81
C LEU A 57 5.78 4.13 -0.59
N GLY A 58 6.77 5.02 -0.54
CA GLY A 58 7.63 5.17 0.64
C GLY A 58 6.84 5.59 1.87
N ARG A 59 5.93 6.56 1.71
CA ARG A 59 5.00 6.92 2.80
C ARG A 59 4.11 5.75 3.22
N ALA A 60 3.60 4.98 2.26
CA ALA A 60 2.79 3.81 2.57
C ALA A 60 3.59 2.76 3.36
N GLU A 61 4.82 2.48 2.93
CA GLU A 61 5.76 1.59 3.61
C GLU A 61 6.02 2.03 5.06
N ASP A 62 6.34 3.31 5.28
CA ASP A 62 6.61 3.85 6.63
C ASP A 62 5.41 3.76 7.57
N GLU A 63 4.21 4.13 7.09
CA GLU A 63 2.99 4.10 7.90
C GLU A 63 2.56 2.65 8.19
N LEU A 64 2.67 1.74 7.22
CA LEU A 64 2.33 0.33 7.41
C LEU A 64 3.34 -0.37 8.32
N HIS A 65 4.62 0.00 8.27
CA HIS A 65 5.61 -0.49 9.23
C HIS A 65 5.21 -0.14 10.67
N ARG A 66 4.82 1.11 10.93
CA ARG A 66 4.30 1.54 12.25
C ARG A 66 3.03 0.79 12.63
N ALA A 67 2.15 0.50 11.67
CA ALA A 67 0.96 -0.30 11.91
C ALA A 67 1.30 -1.74 12.34
N VAL A 68 2.32 -2.36 11.73
CA VAL A 68 2.83 -3.68 12.11
C VAL A 68 3.47 -3.64 13.50
N GLU A 69 4.24 -2.61 13.83
CA GLU A 69 4.82 -2.44 15.17
C GLU A 69 3.73 -2.29 16.25
N ALA A 70 2.67 -1.54 15.96
CA ALA A 70 1.57 -1.31 16.89
C ALA A 70 0.65 -2.55 17.05
N ALA A 71 0.49 -3.36 16.01
CA ALA A 71 -0.33 -4.56 16.02
C ALA A 71 0.37 -5.74 15.31
N PRO A 72 1.34 -6.41 15.97
CA PRO A 72 2.14 -7.46 15.33
C PRO A 72 1.36 -8.71 14.93
N ASP A 73 0.14 -8.93 15.42
CA ASP A 73 -0.69 -10.08 15.04
C ASP A 73 -1.64 -9.76 13.87
N ASP A 74 -1.62 -8.52 13.38
CA ASP A 74 -2.46 -8.05 12.28
C ASP A 74 -1.89 -8.48 10.92
N TRP A 75 -2.55 -9.47 10.31
CA TRP A 75 -2.17 -9.99 9.01
C TRP A 75 -2.39 -9.01 7.86
N ASP A 76 -3.40 -8.14 7.96
CA ASP A 76 -3.66 -7.14 6.91
C ASP A 76 -2.52 -6.12 6.88
N ALA A 77 -2.10 -5.64 8.07
CA ALA A 77 -0.98 -4.70 8.17
C ALA A 77 0.33 -5.29 7.63
N LYS A 78 0.62 -6.57 7.95
CA LYS A 78 1.80 -7.27 7.44
C LYS A 78 1.77 -7.43 5.92
N TYR A 79 0.63 -7.86 5.39
CA TYR A 79 0.48 -8.07 3.96
C TYR A 79 0.63 -6.77 3.18
N ASP A 80 -0.05 -5.71 3.62
CA ASP A 80 0.00 -4.41 2.96
C ASP A 80 1.40 -3.80 3.05
N TYR A 81 2.08 -3.94 4.20
CA TYR A 81 3.48 -3.51 4.36
C TYR A 81 4.40 -4.19 3.35
N GLU A 82 4.37 -5.52 3.30
CA GLU A 82 5.19 -6.31 2.36
C GLU A 82 4.90 -5.94 0.90
N LEU A 83 3.63 -5.73 0.57
CA LEU A 83 3.22 -5.32 -0.78
C LEU A 83 3.78 -3.94 -1.14
N ALA A 84 3.63 -2.95 -0.26
CA ALA A 84 4.12 -1.59 -0.47
C ALA A 84 5.66 -1.56 -0.58
N ALA A 85 6.36 -2.23 0.34
CA ALA A 85 7.82 -2.29 0.36
C ALA A 85 8.38 -2.95 -0.92
N ARG A 86 7.81 -4.07 -1.35
CA ARG A 86 8.27 -4.76 -2.57
C ARG A 86 8.00 -3.93 -3.83
N LEU A 87 6.83 -3.29 -3.91
CA LEU A 87 6.52 -2.41 -5.04
C LEU A 87 7.44 -1.19 -5.07
N ALA A 88 7.75 -0.59 -3.92
CA ALA A 88 8.72 0.51 -3.83
C ALA A 88 10.10 0.05 -4.32
N ALA A 89 10.57 -1.12 -3.86
CA ALA A 89 11.85 -1.69 -4.25
C ALA A 89 11.93 -1.98 -5.76
N GLU A 90 10.89 -2.56 -6.36
CA GLU A 90 10.85 -2.82 -7.80
C GLU A 90 10.70 -1.54 -8.63
N LEU A 91 9.91 -0.58 -8.18
CA LEU A 91 9.77 0.71 -8.87
C LEU A 91 11.08 1.49 -8.88
N ARG A 92 11.89 1.43 -7.81
CA ARG A 92 13.24 2.02 -7.78
C ARG A 92 14.15 1.43 -8.86
N LYS A 93 14.00 0.14 -9.17
CA LYS A 93 14.76 -0.52 -10.26
C LYS A 93 14.21 -0.17 -11.63
N GLN A 94 12.89 0.05 -11.74
CA GLN A 94 12.19 0.27 -13.01
C GLN A 94 11.22 1.48 -12.93
N PRO A 95 11.74 2.72 -12.84
CA PRO A 95 10.92 3.91 -12.57
C PRO A 95 9.93 4.23 -13.70
N LYS A 96 10.24 3.84 -14.95
CA LYS A 96 9.39 4.13 -16.11
C LYS A 96 8.14 3.24 -16.23
N ASN A 97 7.92 2.31 -15.30
CA ASN A 97 6.76 1.43 -15.40
C ASN A 97 5.45 2.20 -15.19
N PRO A 98 4.42 1.96 -16.03
CA PRO A 98 3.14 2.63 -15.87
C PRO A 98 2.40 2.09 -14.63
N PRO A 99 1.56 2.91 -13.98
CA PRO A 99 0.91 2.53 -12.73
C PRO A 99 0.01 1.29 -12.89
N LYS A 100 -0.65 1.16 -14.05
CA LYS A 100 -1.49 0.00 -14.39
C LYS A 100 -0.73 -1.33 -14.45
N GLN A 101 0.60 -1.31 -14.51
CA GLN A 101 1.47 -2.49 -14.56
C GLN A 101 2.24 -2.69 -13.25
N MET A 102 1.95 -1.93 -12.18
CA MET A 102 2.63 -2.09 -10.89
C MET A 102 2.60 -3.53 -10.38
N MET A 103 1.45 -4.21 -10.46
CA MET A 103 1.37 -5.61 -10.01
C MET A 103 2.15 -6.58 -10.90
N GLN A 104 2.42 -6.23 -12.17
CA GLN A 104 3.25 -7.03 -13.07
C GLN A 104 4.73 -7.00 -12.66
N LEU A 105 5.15 -6.00 -11.88
CA LEU A 105 6.48 -5.98 -11.27
C LEU A 105 6.69 -7.18 -10.33
N LEU A 106 5.65 -7.53 -9.56
CA LEU A 106 5.70 -8.64 -8.62
C LEU A 106 5.33 -9.98 -9.25
N ARG A 107 4.58 -9.94 -10.35
CA ARG A 107 4.12 -11.12 -11.10
C ARG A 107 4.35 -10.90 -12.59
N PRO A 108 5.60 -10.97 -13.06
CA PRO A 108 5.87 -10.85 -14.48
C PRO A 108 5.20 -11.99 -15.24
N ASP A 109 4.71 -11.70 -16.44
CA ASP A 109 4.15 -12.72 -17.31
C ASP A 109 5.16 -13.84 -17.54
N ALA A 110 4.66 -15.07 -17.61
CA ALA A 110 5.49 -16.22 -17.93
C ALA A 110 6.19 -15.96 -19.27
N ARG A 111 7.53 -16.01 -19.27
CA ARG A 111 8.31 -15.91 -20.51
C ARG A 111 7.78 -16.96 -21.50
N PRO A 112 7.68 -16.65 -22.80
CA PRO A 112 7.24 -17.64 -23.78
C PRO A 112 8.07 -18.93 -23.63
N GLY A 113 7.41 -20.04 -23.25
CA GLY A 113 8.06 -21.34 -22.98
C GLY A 113 8.31 -21.69 -21.50
N ALA A 114 7.97 -20.83 -20.55
CA ALA A 114 8.06 -21.17 -19.12
C ALA A 114 6.96 -22.17 -18.73
N LYS A 115 7.37 -23.35 -18.24
CA LYS A 115 6.44 -24.36 -17.73
C LYS A 115 5.70 -23.81 -16.50
N PRO A 116 4.36 -23.95 -16.40
CA PRO A 116 3.63 -23.46 -15.24
C PRO A 116 4.17 -24.13 -13.97
N ALA A 117 4.46 -23.32 -12.94
CA ALA A 117 4.87 -23.83 -11.65
C ALA A 117 3.75 -24.72 -11.09
N ARG A 118 4.14 -25.93 -10.65
CA ARG A 118 3.22 -26.96 -10.13
C ARG A 118 2.43 -26.35 -8.96
N ARG A 119 1.11 -26.20 -9.13
CA ARG A 119 0.21 -25.84 -8.01
C ARG A 119 0.21 -27.01 -7.04
N VAL A 120 0.85 -26.83 -5.88
CA VAL A 120 0.62 -27.65 -4.69
C VAL A 120 -0.52 -26.99 -3.94
N GLY A 121 -1.63 -27.71 -3.82
CA GLY A 121 -2.77 -27.37 -2.98
C GLY A 121 -2.68 -28.07 -1.64
#